data_AF-K1SN45-F1
#
_entry.id   AF-K1SN45-F1
#
_cell.length_a   1.000
_cell.length_b   1.000
_cell.length_c   1.000
_cell.angle_alpha   90.00
_cell.angle_beta   90.00
_cell.angle_gamma   90.00
#
_symmetry.space_group_name_H-M   'P 1'
#
loop_
_entity.id
_entity.type
_entity.pdbx_description
1 polymer ?
#
loop_
_entity_poly.entity_id
_entity_poly.type
_entity_poly.pdbx_seq_one_letter_code
_entity_poly.pdbx_strand_id
1 'polypeptide(L)'
;MKNLFKRIITTILVLTMVMGFNVPFSATTVMASSITYNVSSTIKGVLTDDGVLTISGTGAMPDYTKIANIPWYKDRDRISEVRVNSGITSIGEANFNSCYNMTKVTVASTVTSIGDGAFADTKLQSYTGMERVKKFGDYVFQGTDLDDFEFPGATTEIGNYIFYNSSVKRIVIPKSVTTIKDGIGYKAENLEKIEVSSNNKNYVAENYVLYNKNKTILESYPAAKTGTEFT
;
A
#
# COMPACT_ATOMS: atom_id res chain seq x y z
N MET A 1 53.28 -27.23 -37.14
CA MET A 1 52.28 -27.91 -37.98
C MET A 1 50.96 -27.94 -37.23
N LYS A 2 49.93 -27.33 -37.83
CA LYS A 2 48.47 -27.49 -37.68
C LYS A 2 47.86 -28.16 -36.42
N ASN A 3 46.95 -27.42 -35.78
CA ASN A 3 45.67 -27.78 -35.14
C ASN A 3 45.25 -29.27 -35.09
N LEU A 4 44.57 -29.71 -34.01
CA LEU A 4 43.18 -30.26 -34.06
C LEU A 4 42.62 -30.83 -32.71
N PHE A 5 41.36 -30.47 -32.41
CA PHE A 5 40.28 -31.09 -31.58
C PHE A 5 40.46 -31.32 -30.06
N LYS A 6 39.68 -30.69 -29.16
CA LYS A 6 38.22 -30.78 -28.79
C LYS A 6 37.87 -31.92 -27.80
N ARG A 7 37.33 -31.48 -26.64
CA ARG A 7 36.51 -32.14 -25.59
C ARG A 7 35.78 -33.43 -25.97
N ILE A 8 35.74 -34.41 -25.04
CA ILE A 8 34.64 -35.39 -24.92
C ILE A 8 34.26 -35.61 -23.44
N ILE A 9 32.96 -35.43 -23.18
CA ILE A 9 32.15 -35.75 -21.99
C ILE A 9 31.93 -37.26 -21.92
N THR A 10 31.89 -37.92 -20.76
CA THR A 10 30.92 -39.01 -20.46
C THR A 10 30.82 -39.32 -18.95
N THR A 11 29.58 -39.25 -18.48
CA THR A 11 28.89 -39.69 -17.26
C THR A 11 29.31 -41.05 -16.68
N ILE A 12 29.42 -41.15 -15.34
CA ILE A 12 29.33 -42.43 -14.60
C ILE A 12 28.16 -42.33 -13.62
N LEU A 13 27.17 -43.21 -13.84
CA LEU A 13 26.02 -43.46 -12.98
C LEU A 13 26.49 -44.34 -11.80
N VAL A 14 26.39 -43.87 -10.56
CA VAL A 14 26.67 -44.71 -9.37
C VAL A 14 25.37 -44.94 -8.62
N LEU A 15 24.89 -46.17 -8.69
CA LEU A 15 23.75 -46.69 -7.93
C LEU A 15 24.27 -47.24 -6.61
N THR A 16 24.16 -46.51 -5.51
CA THR A 16 24.40 -47.05 -4.16
C THR A 16 23.08 -47.25 -3.43
N MET A 17 22.76 -48.51 -3.20
CA MET A 17 21.73 -49.04 -2.33
C MET A 17 22.05 -48.63 -0.88
N VAL A 18 21.34 -47.63 -0.35
CA VAL A 18 21.40 -47.27 1.08
C VAL A 18 20.27 -48.00 1.79
N MET A 19 20.64 -48.88 2.74
CA MET A 19 19.69 -49.52 3.64
C MET A 19 18.92 -48.45 4.42
N GLY A 20 17.59 -48.51 4.35
CA GLY A 20 16.71 -47.55 4.98
C GLY A 20 16.76 -47.60 6.50
N PHE A 21 17.45 -46.64 7.11
CA PHE A 21 17.04 -46.10 8.40
C PHE A 21 16.03 -45.00 8.14
N ASN A 22 14.76 -45.38 8.10
CA ASN A 22 13.64 -44.44 8.08
C ASN A 22 13.43 -43.95 9.52
N VAL A 23 14.23 -43.00 9.98
CA VAL A 23 13.88 -42.21 11.16
C VAL A 23 12.75 -41.28 10.72
N PRO A 24 11.52 -41.40 11.25
CA PRO A 24 10.49 -40.43 10.97
C PRO A 24 10.95 -39.11 11.59
N PHE A 25 11.45 -38.20 10.75
CA PHE A 25 11.58 -36.80 11.14
C PHE A 25 10.15 -36.27 11.27
N SER A 26 9.60 -36.33 12.48
CA SER A 26 8.39 -35.58 12.79
C SER A 26 8.79 -34.12 12.73
N ALA A 27 8.48 -33.46 11.60
CA ALA A 27 8.48 -32.02 11.55
C ALA A 27 7.42 -31.56 12.55
N THR A 28 7.84 -31.25 13.77
CA THR A 28 6.98 -30.58 14.74
C THR A 28 6.65 -29.24 14.10
N THR A 29 5.46 -29.12 13.50
CA THR A 29 4.95 -27.83 13.07
C THR A 29 4.91 -26.94 14.30
N VAL A 30 5.90 -26.05 14.43
CA VAL A 30 5.81 -24.96 15.40
C VAL A 30 4.66 -24.12 14.89
N MET A 31 3.49 -24.25 15.52
CA MET A 31 2.36 -23.38 15.21
C MET A 31 2.86 -21.96 15.48
N ALA A 32 3.01 -21.15 14.42
CA ALA A 32 3.34 -19.75 14.58
C ALA A 32 2.31 -19.15 15.53
N SER A 33 2.78 -18.48 16.59
CA SER A 33 1.84 -17.88 17.53
C SER A 33 1.12 -16.73 16.82
N SER A 34 -0.16 -16.56 17.12
CA SER A 34 -0.98 -15.55 16.48
C SER A 34 -1.98 -14.95 17.46
N ILE A 35 -2.27 -13.67 17.28
CA ILE A 35 -3.35 -12.98 17.96
C ILE A 35 -4.51 -12.86 16.98
N THR A 36 -5.70 -13.27 17.39
CA THR A 36 -6.93 -13.10 16.62
C THR A 36 -7.75 -11.95 17.17
N TYR A 37 -8.19 -11.06 16.28
CA TYR A 37 -9.03 -9.91 16.57
C TYR A 37 -10.41 -10.10 15.97
N ASN A 38 -11.44 -9.87 16.78
CA ASN A 38 -12.82 -9.79 16.30
C ASN A 38 -13.05 -8.37 15.75
N VAL A 39 -13.21 -8.24 14.43
CA VAL A 39 -13.43 -6.94 13.77
C VAL A 39 -14.93 -6.68 13.60
N SER A 40 -15.67 -7.69 13.12
CA SER A 40 -17.13 -7.69 13.04
C SER A 40 -17.66 -9.12 13.13
N SER A 41 -18.96 -9.33 12.94
CA SER A 41 -19.54 -10.67 12.81
C SER A 41 -19.07 -11.44 11.57
N THR A 42 -18.53 -10.74 10.56
CA THR A 42 -18.11 -11.32 9.27
C THR A 42 -16.63 -11.11 8.97
N ILE A 43 -15.89 -10.36 9.79
CA ILE A 43 -14.50 -9.99 9.57
C ILE A 43 -13.67 -10.27 10.82
N LYS A 44 -12.47 -10.83 10.61
CA LYS A 44 -11.45 -11.03 11.64
C LYS A 44 -10.09 -10.52 11.18
N GLY A 45 -9.29 -10.10 12.15
CA GLY A 45 -7.86 -9.87 11.98
C GLY A 45 -7.05 -11.00 12.60
N VAL A 46 -5.95 -11.40 11.98
CA VAL A 46 -4.98 -12.34 12.57
C VAL A 46 -3.59 -11.73 12.42
N LEU A 47 -2.92 -11.44 13.54
CA LEU A 47 -1.54 -11.00 13.58
C LEU A 47 -0.64 -12.19 13.91
N THR A 48 0.31 -12.51 13.03
CA THR A 48 1.30 -13.56 13.21
C THR A 48 2.63 -13.02 13.72
N ASP A 49 3.50 -13.90 14.23
CA ASP A 49 4.81 -13.52 14.81
C ASP A 49 5.78 -12.86 13.84
N ASP A 50 5.58 -13.00 12.54
CA ASP A 50 6.31 -12.28 11.49
C ASP A 50 5.87 -10.81 11.33
N GLY A 51 4.89 -10.36 12.13
CA GLY A 51 4.38 -8.99 12.15
C GLY A 51 3.33 -8.69 11.08
N VAL A 52 2.80 -9.70 10.40
CA VAL A 52 1.76 -9.53 9.38
C VAL A 52 0.38 -9.57 10.01
N LEU A 53 -0.37 -8.46 9.90
CA LEU A 53 -1.79 -8.42 10.23
C LEU A 53 -2.63 -8.75 8.98
N THR A 54 -3.27 -9.91 8.99
CA THR A 54 -4.14 -10.36 7.91
C THR A 54 -5.61 -10.14 8.26
N ILE A 55 -6.30 -9.32 7.47
CA ILE A 55 -7.74 -9.10 7.54
C ILE A 55 -8.43 -10.05 6.56
N SER A 56 -9.37 -10.85 7.07
CA SER A 56 -10.12 -11.84 6.29
C SER A 56 -11.59 -11.84 6.69
N GLY A 57 -12.46 -12.22 5.76
CA GLY A 57 -13.90 -12.18 5.96
C GLY A 57 -14.63 -11.57 4.78
N THR A 58 -15.83 -11.07 5.03
CA THR A 58 -16.68 -10.47 3.99
C THR A 58 -17.30 -9.16 4.43
N GLY A 59 -17.43 -8.23 3.47
CA GLY A 59 -18.12 -6.95 3.65
C GLY A 59 -17.20 -5.78 4.04
N ALA A 60 -17.82 -4.72 4.55
CA ALA A 60 -17.14 -3.49 4.91
C ALA A 60 -16.45 -3.62 6.27
N MET A 61 -15.19 -3.21 6.37
CA MET A 61 -14.57 -3.00 7.67
C MET A 61 -15.26 -1.83 8.40
N PRO A 62 -15.44 -1.91 9.73
CA PRO A 62 -16.09 -0.86 10.49
C PRO A 62 -15.24 0.42 10.55
N ASP A 63 -15.91 1.54 10.80
CA ASP A 63 -15.30 2.85 11.04
C ASP A 63 -14.97 3.02 12.53
N TYR A 64 -13.76 3.52 12.85
CA TYR A 64 -13.33 3.77 14.22
C TYR A 64 -13.08 5.25 14.48
N THR A 65 -14.02 5.90 15.18
CA THR A 65 -13.91 7.33 15.56
C THR A 65 -12.90 7.61 16.67
N LYS A 66 -12.35 6.57 17.30
CA LYS A 66 -11.29 6.65 18.31
C LYS A 66 -10.24 5.59 18.02
N ILE A 67 -8.98 6.02 17.88
CA ILE A 67 -7.83 5.13 17.60
C ILE A 67 -7.73 4.01 18.65
N ALA A 68 -8.02 4.31 19.93
CA ALA A 68 -7.99 3.32 21.01
C ALA A 68 -9.04 2.19 20.90
N ASN A 69 -10.06 2.36 20.04
CA ASN A 69 -11.10 1.34 19.81
C ASN A 69 -10.74 0.36 18.69
N ILE A 70 -9.65 0.60 17.95
CA ILE A 70 -9.17 -0.30 16.92
C ILE A 70 -8.73 -1.61 17.59
N PRO A 71 -9.15 -2.80 17.12
CA PRO A 71 -8.91 -4.07 17.81
C PRO A 71 -7.44 -4.36 18.12
N TRP A 72 -6.53 -3.92 17.24
CA TRP A 72 -5.08 -4.11 17.37
C TRP A 72 -4.35 -2.90 17.98
N TYR A 73 -5.06 -1.98 18.64
CA TYR A 73 -4.46 -0.76 19.22
C TYR A 73 -3.29 -1.03 20.18
N LYS A 74 -3.35 -2.14 20.94
CA LYS A 74 -2.32 -2.53 21.91
C LYS A 74 -1.12 -3.24 21.29
N ASP A 75 -1.23 -3.67 20.04
CA ASP A 75 -0.23 -4.48 19.32
C ASP A 75 0.38 -3.72 18.12
N ARG A 76 0.22 -2.37 18.09
CA ARG A 76 0.68 -1.52 16.98
C ARG A 76 2.19 -1.57 16.74
N ASP A 77 2.97 -1.85 17.78
CA ASP A 77 4.42 -2.08 17.71
C ASP A 77 4.78 -3.34 16.91
N ARG A 78 3.88 -4.31 16.85
CA ARG A 78 4.11 -5.61 16.21
C ARG A 78 3.72 -5.65 14.73
N ILE A 79 2.93 -4.68 14.26
CA ILE A 79 2.40 -4.69 12.90
C ILE A 79 3.41 -4.03 11.94
N SER A 80 4.05 -4.84 11.10
CA SER A 80 5.01 -4.41 10.08
C SER A 80 4.40 -4.41 8.67
N GLU A 81 3.41 -5.28 8.41
CA GLU A 81 2.70 -5.40 7.14
C GLU A 81 1.22 -5.68 7.39
N VAL A 82 0.35 -5.13 6.54
CA VAL A 82 -1.08 -5.45 6.52
C VAL A 82 -1.47 -6.12 5.22
N ARG A 83 -2.31 -7.16 5.31
CA ARG A 83 -2.94 -7.82 4.16
C ARG A 83 -4.45 -7.79 4.30
N VAL A 84 -5.14 -7.12 3.37
CA VAL A 84 -6.61 -7.10 3.29
C VAL A 84 -7.04 -8.04 2.18
N ASN A 85 -7.53 -9.22 2.55
CA ASN A 85 -7.81 -10.30 1.62
C ASN A 85 -9.15 -10.12 0.88
N SER A 86 -9.31 -10.91 -0.19
CA SER A 86 -10.54 -10.97 -0.97
C SER A 86 -11.76 -11.28 -0.08
N GLY A 87 -12.87 -10.61 -0.38
CA GLY A 87 -14.12 -10.67 0.38
C GLY A 87 -14.41 -9.37 1.14
N ILE A 88 -13.36 -8.66 1.56
CA ILE A 88 -13.48 -7.31 2.13
C ILE A 88 -13.82 -6.31 1.01
N THR A 89 -14.81 -5.46 1.24
CA THR A 89 -15.32 -4.50 0.23
C THR A 89 -14.84 -3.06 0.44
N SER A 90 -14.45 -2.71 1.67
CA SER A 90 -13.90 -1.41 2.04
C SER A 90 -13.02 -1.51 3.28
N ILE A 91 -12.01 -0.65 3.36
CA ILE A 91 -11.26 -0.36 4.59
C ILE A 91 -11.94 0.86 5.25
N GLY A 92 -12.29 0.78 6.52
CA GLY A 92 -13.03 1.83 7.23
C GLY A 92 -12.13 2.93 7.81
N GLU A 93 -12.77 3.92 8.42
CA GLU A 93 -12.13 5.04 9.13
C GLU A 93 -11.09 4.55 10.13
N ALA A 94 -9.91 5.16 10.08
CA ALA A 94 -8.78 5.00 11.01
C ALA A 94 -8.30 3.55 11.22
N ASN A 95 -8.67 2.58 10.38
CA ASN A 95 -8.46 1.16 10.64
C ASN A 95 -7.01 0.79 11.01
N PHE A 96 -6.02 1.34 10.31
CA PHE A 96 -4.61 1.12 10.61
C PHE A 96 -3.90 2.38 11.12
N ASN A 97 -4.67 3.35 11.61
CA ASN A 97 -4.14 4.59 12.14
C ASN A 97 -3.15 4.31 13.28
N SER A 98 -2.02 5.02 13.28
CA SER A 98 -0.96 4.92 14.27
C SER A 98 -0.31 3.54 14.38
N CYS A 99 -0.45 2.65 13.39
CA CYS A 99 0.36 1.43 13.26
C CYS A 99 1.77 1.81 12.79
N TYR A 100 2.55 2.42 13.70
CA TYR A 100 3.77 3.17 13.41
C TYR A 100 4.98 2.32 12.94
N ASN A 101 4.84 0.99 12.89
CA ASN A 101 5.83 0.09 12.28
C ASN A 101 5.36 -0.48 10.94
N MET A 102 4.12 -0.20 10.51
CA MET A 102 3.57 -0.74 9.27
C MET A 102 4.18 -0.04 8.06
N THR A 103 4.92 -0.78 7.25
CA THR A 103 5.64 -0.26 6.06
C THR A 103 5.00 -0.64 4.73
N LYS A 104 4.14 -1.66 4.74
CA LYS A 104 3.52 -2.18 3.53
C LYS A 104 2.07 -2.56 3.76
N VAL A 105 1.24 -2.32 2.74
CA VAL A 105 -0.13 -2.83 2.68
C VAL A 105 -0.38 -3.59 1.38
N THR A 106 -1.05 -4.73 1.46
CA THR A 106 -1.57 -5.47 0.29
C THR A 106 -3.09 -5.42 0.33
N VAL A 107 -3.73 -4.93 -0.74
CA VAL A 107 -5.18 -4.75 -0.80
C VAL A 107 -5.77 -5.53 -1.97
N ALA A 108 -6.62 -6.51 -1.68
CA ALA A 108 -7.29 -7.32 -2.69
C ALA A 108 -8.27 -6.51 -3.56
N SER A 109 -8.55 -7.03 -4.76
CA SER A 109 -9.41 -6.38 -5.76
C SER A 109 -10.89 -6.29 -5.37
N THR A 110 -11.34 -6.93 -4.29
CA THR A 110 -12.72 -6.74 -3.80
C THR A 110 -12.93 -5.41 -3.09
N VAL A 111 -11.85 -4.76 -2.63
CA VAL A 111 -11.90 -3.48 -1.94
C VAL A 111 -12.15 -2.35 -2.94
N THR A 112 -13.15 -1.51 -2.66
CA THR A 112 -13.60 -0.42 -3.54
C THR A 112 -13.47 0.96 -2.93
N SER A 113 -13.27 1.07 -1.62
CA SER A 113 -13.01 2.34 -0.92
C SER A 113 -12.09 2.16 0.28
N ILE A 114 -11.39 3.24 0.63
CA ILE A 114 -10.52 3.36 1.79
C ILE A 114 -10.94 4.61 2.55
N GLY A 115 -11.39 4.44 3.80
CA GLY A 115 -11.97 5.48 4.64
C GLY A 115 -10.94 6.45 5.23
N ASP A 116 -11.46 7.47 5.91
CA ASP A 116 -10.65 8.59 6.40
C ASP A 116 -9.56 8.13 7.37
N GLY A 117 -8.35 8.65 7.20
CA GLY A 117 -7.20 8.33 8.05
C GLY A 117 -6.83 6.85 8.14
N ALA A 118 -7.25 6.01 7.18
CA ALA A 118 -7.07 4.56 7.26
C ALA A 118 -5.61 4.12 7.47
N PHE A 119 -4.63 4.86 6.92
CA PHE A 119 -3.20 4.62 7.11
C PHE A 119 -2.47 5.83 7.73
N ALA A 120 -3.21 6.72 8.40
CA ALA A 120 -2.62 7.89 9.03
C ALA A 120 -1.60 7.50 10.10
N ASP A 121 -0.46 8.19 10.11
CA ASP A 121 0.64 8.03 11.07
C ASP A 121 1.19 6.58 11.12
N THR A 122 1.21 5.93 9.95
CA THR A 122 1.94 4.68 9.69
C THR A 122 3.28 4.96 9.02
N LYS A 123 4.19 3.99 8.96
CA LYS A 123 5.43 4.11 8.14
C LYS A 123 5.23 3.59 6.72
N LEU A 124 4.02 3.72 6.16
CA LEU A 124 3.71 3.14 4.86
C LEU A 124 4.67 3.67 3.78
N GLN A 125 5.41 2.78 3.15
CA GLN A 125 6.38 3.05 2.09
C GLN A 125 5.89 2.56 0.73
N SER A 126 5.10 1.49 0.71
CA SER A 126 4.61 0.90 -0.54
C SER A 126 3.30 0.14 -0.35
N TYR A 127 2.57 -0.02 -1.44
CA TYR A 127 1.40 -0.89 -1.49
C TYR A 127 1.48 -1.86 -2.67
N THR A 128 0.69 -2.93 -2.60
CA THR A 128 0.38 -3.76 -3.77
C THR A 128 -1.13 -3.99 -3.85
N GLY A 129 -1.65 -4.13 -5.07
CA GLY A 129 -3.09 -4.28 -5.31
C GLY A 129 -3.83 -2.94 -5.39
N MET A 130 -4.92 -2.78 -4.64
CA MET A 130 -5.87 -1.64 -4.72
C MET A 130 -6.54 -1.46 -6.10
N GLU A 131 -6.53 -2.50 -6.94
CA GLU A 131 -6.90 -2.43 -8.36
C GLU A 131 -8.30 -1.87 -8.64
N ARG A 132 -9.23 -2.02 -7.68
CA ARG A 132 -10.63 -1.60 -7.80
C ARG A 132 -11.02 -0.51 -6.80
N VAL A 133 -10.06 0.06 -6.08
CA VAL A 133 -10.31 1.18 -5.17
C VAL A 133 -10.66 2.41 -6.00
N LYS A 134 -11.87 2.93 -5.77
CA LYS A 134 -12.42 4.10 -6.45
C LYS A 134 -12.34 5.36 -5.60
N LYS A 135 -12.50 5.22 -4.28
CA LYS A 135 -12.60 6.36 -3.36
C LYS A 135 -11.59 6.23 -2.23
N PHE A 136 -10.83 7.30 -2.04
CA PHE A 136 -10.00 7.54 -0.88
C PHE A 136 -10.62 8.63 -0.03
N GLY A 137 -10.74 8.38 1.26
CA GLY A 137 -11.17 9.34 2.25
C GLY A 137 -10.16 10.46 2.49
N ASP A 138 -10.46 11.29 3.47
CA ASP A 138 -9.62 12.39 3.89
C ASP A 138 -8.44 11.86 4.74
N TYR A 139 -7.27 12.49 4.67
CA TYR A 139 -6.07 12.12 5.46
C TYR A 139 -5.57 10.66 5.36
N VAL A 140 -5.99 9.89 4.34
CA VAL A 140 -5.71 8.44 4.25
C VAL A 140 -4.22 8.11 4.41
N PHE A 141 -3.34 8.91 3.83
CA PHE A 141 -1.89 8.74 3.85
C PHE A 141 -1.19 9.82 4.69
N GLN A 142 -1.87 10.40 5.68
CA GLN A 142 -1.26 11.35 6.61
C GLN A 142 -0.03 10.72 7.30
N GLY A 143 1.06 11.46 7.44
CA GLY A 143 2.22 11.05 8.25
C GLY A 143 2.92 9.78 7.75
N THR A 144 2.70 9.40 6.49
CA THR A 144 3.29 8.21 5.87
C THR A 144 4.72 8.44 5.38
N ASP A 145 5.49 7.35 5.29
CA ASP A 145 6.90 7.34 4.82
C ASP A 145 6.99 7.04 3.31
N LEU A 146 6.08 7.61 2.52
CA LEU A 146 6.03 7.42 1.07
C LEU A 146 7.14 8.23 0.40
N ASP A 147 7.62 7.75 -0.75
CA ASP A 147 8.55 8.49 -1.62
C ASP A 147 7.87 8.79 -2.96
N ASP A 148 7.57 7.73 -3.71
CA ASP A 148 6.89 7.79 -5.00
C ASP A 148 5.54 7.08 -4.90
N PHE A 149 4.46 7.81 -5.19
CA PHE A 149 3.11 7.29 -5.06
C PHE A 149 2.30 7.52 -6.34
N GLU A 150 1.88 6.42 -6.97
CA GLU A 150 0.88 6.42 -8.04
C GLU A 150 -0.47 5.99 -7.48
N PHE A 151 -1.54 6.73 -7.77
CA PHE A 151 -2.89 6.27 -7.44
C PHE A 151 -3.30 5.07 -8.31
N PRO A 152 -4.02 4.08 -7.78
CA PRO A 152 -4.42 2.90 -8.54
C PRO A 152 -5.38 3.27 -9.68
N GLY A 153 -5.33 2.50 -10.77
CA GLY A 153 -5.97 2.86 -12.05
C GLY A 153 -7.51 2.95 -12.05
N ALA A 154 -8.18 2.53 -10.97
CA ALA A 154 -9.63 2.68 -10.78
C ALA A 154 -10.03 3.91 -9.95
N THR A 155 -9.08 4.68 -9.43
CA THR A 155 -9.33 5.81 -8.54
C THR A 155 -10.16 6.88 -9.25
N THR A 156 -11.27 7.28 -8.66
CA THR A 156 -12.15 8.36 -9.14
C THR A 156 -12.20 9.55 -8.19
N GLU A 157 -12.14 9.31 -6.87
CA GLU A 157 -12.23 10.35 -5.83
C GLU A 157 -11.05 10.26 -4.86
N ILE A 158 -10.37 11.38 -4.66
CA ILE A 158 -9.25 11.58 -3.72
C ILE A 158 -9.70 12.62 -2.68
N GLY A 159 -9.72 12.23 -1.41
CA GLY A 159 -10.18 13.05 -0.29
C GLY A 159 -9.25 14.20 0.10
N ASN A 160 -9.69 14.99 1.08
CA ASN A 160 -8.99 16.19 1.53
C ASN A 160 -7.68 15.84 2.23
N TYR A 161 -6.65 16.66 2.04
CA TYR A 161 -5.39 16.62 2.80
C TYR A 161 -4.76 15.22 2.88
N ILE A 162 -4.93 14.43 1.83
CA ILE A 162 -4.67 12.98 1.85
C ILE A 162 -3.22 12.63 2.19
N PHE A 163 -2.26 13.52 1.89
CA PHE A 163 -0.83 13.37 2.17
C PHE A 163 -0.31 14.34 3.25
N TYR A 164 -1.15 14.80 4.16
CA TYR A 164 -0.74 15.72 5.23
C TYR A 164 0.45 15.17 6.04
N ASN A 165 1.55 15.92 6.15
CA ASN A 165 2.80 15.49 6.79
C ASN A 165 3.40 14.17 6.23
N SER A 166 2.98 13.70 5.06
CA SER A 166 3.64 12.57 4.38
C SER A 166 5.00 13.02 3.81
N SER A 167 5.96 12.10 3.76
CA SER A 167 7.26 12.32 3.11
C SER A 167 7.22 12.19 1.58
N VAL A 168 6.03 11.99 0.99
CA VAL A 168 5.85 11.79 -0.45
C VAL A 168 6.54 12.89 -1.26
N LYS A 169 7.33 12.48 -2.27
CA LYS A 169 8.06 13.37 -3.17
C LYS A 169 7.43 13.45 -4.55
N ARG A 170 6.77 12.38 -4.99
CA ARG A 170 6.09 12.33 -6.29
C ARG A 170 4.70 11.73 -6.17
N ILE A 171 3.72 12.40 -6.76
CA ILE A 171 2.34 11.92 -6.88
C ILE A 171 1.98 11.76 -8.35
N VAL A 172 1.44 10.60 -8.74
CA VAL A 172 0.93 10.35 -10.10
C VAL A 172 -0.58 10.15 -10.08
N ILE A 173 -1.28 10.98 -10.84
CA ILE A 173 -2.73 10.96 -10.98
C ILE A 173 -3.12 10.21 -12.27
N PRO A 174 -3.81 9.05 -12.19
CA PRO A 174 -4.21 8.28 -13.35
C PRO A 174 -5.36 8.96 -14.11
N LYS A 175 -5.64 8.47 -15.32
CA LYS A 175 -6.71 8.99 -16.20
C LYS A 175 -8.12 8.93 -15.60
N SER A 176 -8.32 8.06 -14.61
CA SER A 176 -9.62 7.75 -14.02
C SER A 176 -10.10 8.78 -13.01
N VAL A 177 -9.20 9.59 -12.44
CA VAL A 177 -9.54 10.53 -11.37
C VAL A 177 -10.46 11.63 -11.91
N THR A 178 -11.62 11.77 -11.26
CA THR A 178 -12.62 12.80 -11.57
C THR A 178 -12.71 13.87 -10.52
N THR A 179 -12.30 13.57 -9.29
CA THR A 179 -12.40 14.49 -8.16
C THR A 179 -11.17 14.37 -7.27
N ILE A 180 -10.50 15.49 -7.08
CA ILE A 180 -9.45 15.73 -6.08
C ILE A 180 -10.02 16.82 -5.19
N LYS A 181 -10.20 16.52 -3.90
CA LYS A 181 -10.64 17.53 -2.94
C LYS A 181 -9.47 18.39 -2.45
N ASP A 182 -9.72 19.24 -1.47
CA ASP A 182 -8.82 20.31 -1.06
C ASP A 182 -7.47 19.77 -0.57
N GLY A 183 -6.40 20.44 -1.01
CA GLY A 183 -5.09 20.31 -0.39
C GLY A 183 -4.41 18.94 -0.58
N ILE A 184 -4.44 18.35 -1.77
CA ILE A 184 -3.71 17.09 -2.07
C ILE A 184 -2.22 17.16 -1.67
N GLY A 185 -1.56 18.31 -1.87
CA GLY A 185 -0.18 18.58 -1.45
C GLY A 185 -0.05 19.43 -0.17
N TYR A 186 -1.15 19.67 0.57
CA TYR A 186 -1.11 20.49 1.77
C TYR A 186 -0.26 19.81 2.84
N LYS A 187 0.82 20.49 3.25
CA LYS A 187 1.79 20.00 4.25
C LYS A 187 2.51 18.69 3.87
N ALA A 188 2.52 18.34 2.58
CA ALA A 188 3.46 17.37 2.02
C ALA A 188 4.78 18.10 1.70
N GLU A 189 5.57 18.39 2.73
CA GLU A 189 6.70 19.34 2.66
C GLU A 189 7.84 18.86 1.76
N ASN A 190 7.91 17.55 1.47
CA ASN A 190 8.88 16.96 0.56
C ASN A 190 8.36 16.80 -0.88
N LEU A 191 7.12 17.19 -1.17
CA LEU A 191 6.50 16.99 -2.48
C LEU A 191 7.19 17.88 -3.53
N GLU A 192 7.87 17.24 -4.47
CA GLU A 192 8.60 17.89 -5.56
C GLU A 192 7.77 17.92 -6.84
N LYS A 193 6.97 16.87 -7.09
CA LYS A 193 6.33 16.65 -8.38
C LYS A 193 4.91 16.10 -8.26
N ILE A 194 4.00 16.69 -9.03
CA ILE A 194 2.71 16.08 -9.35
C ILE A 194 2.68 15.83 -10.86
N GLU A 195 2.39 14.60 -11.25
CA GLU A 195 2.20 14.20 -12.64
C GLU A 195 0.75 13.76 -12.86
N VAL A 196 0.20 14.09 -14.02
CA VAL A 196 -1.17 13.71 -14.37
C VAL A 196 -1.13 13.01 -15.72
N SER A 197 -1.80 11.86 -15.83
CA SER A 197 -1.99 11.18 -17.11
C SER A 197 -2.57 12.15 -18.15
N SER A 198 -1.99 12.19 -19.35
CA SER A 198 -2.47 13.05 -20.46
C SER A 198 -3.95 12.81 -20.79
N ASN A 199 -4.43 11.59 -20.53
CA ASN A 199 -5.80 11.15 -20.76
C ASN A 199 -6.77 11.48 -19.61
N ASN A 200 -6.30 12.07 -18.49
CA ASN A 200 -7.19 12.55 -17.44
C ASN A 200 -8.05 13.70 -17.99
N LYS A 201 -9.36 13.64 -17.78
CA LYS A 201 -10.32 14.61 -18.34
C LYS A 201 -10.54 15.85 -17.47
N ASN A 202 -10.13 15.82 -16.20
CA ASN A 202 -10.47 16.82 -15.19
C ASN A 202 -9.25 17.59 -14.68
N TYR A 203 -8.06 17.00 -14.77
CA TYR A 203 -6.82 17.57 -14.27
C TYR A 203 -5.70 17.52 -15.32
N VAL A 204 -4.69 18.37 -15.12
CA VAL A 204 -3.44 18.38 -15.89
C VAL A 204 -2.31 18.85 -14.98
N ALA A 205 -1.10 18.35 -15.21
CA ALA A 205 0.10 18.92 -14.61
C ALA A 205 0.92 19.66 -15.67
N GLU A 206 1.37 20.87 -15.35
CA GLU A 206 2.33 21.64 -16.14
C GLU A 206 3.50 22.00 -15.24
N ASN A 207 4.73 21.71 -15.67
CA ASN A 207 5.93 21.89 -14.84
C ASN A 207 5.78 21.26 -13.45
N TYR A 208 5.12 20.10 -13.38
CA TYR A 208 4.78 19.35 -12.16
C TYR A 208 3.83 20.05 -11.18
N VAL A 209 3.21 21.16 -11.56
CA VAL A 209 2.18 21.87 -10.79
C VAL A 209 0.81 21.39 -11.26
N LEU A 210 -0.09 21.10 -10.31
CA LEU A 210 -1.40 20.53 -10.59
C LEU A 210 -2.44 21.63 -10.83
N TYR A 211 -3.19 21.48 -11.91
CA TYR A 211 -4.31 22.33 -12.28
C TYR A 211 -5.53 21.49 -12.63
N ASN A 212 -6.69 22.13 -12.63
CA ASN A 212 -7.84 21.61 -13.36
C ASN A 212 -7.55 21.59 -14.88
N LYS A 213 -8.33 20.83 -15.66
CA LYS A 213 -7.95 20.48 -17.05
C LYS A 213 -7.74 21.69 -17.96
N ASN A 214 -8.55 22.72 -17.80
CA ASN A 214 -8.50 23.97 -18.55
C ASN A 214 -7.56 25.02 -17.94
N LYS A 215 -6.83 24.68 -16.86
CA LYS A 215 -5.85 25.53 -16.16
C LYS A 215 -6.40 26.86 -15.65
N THR A 216 -7.66 26.90 -15.26
CA THR A 216 -8.28 28.08 -14.62
C THR A 216 -8.18 28.03 -13.09
N ILE A 217 -7.88 26.87 -12.52
CA ILE A 217 -7.73 26.65 -11.07
C ILE A 217 -6.39 25.98 -10.83
N LEU A 218 -5.58 26.59 -9.96
CA LEU A 218 -4.41 25.97 -9.34
C LEU A 218 -4.89 25.05 -8.22
N GLU A 219 -4.72 23.75 -8.39
CA GLU A 219 -5.18 22.75 -7.43
C GLU A 219 -4.09 22.44 -6.39
N SER A 220 -2.83 22.41 -6.82
CA SER A 220 -1.70 22.19 -5.90
C SER A 220 -0.36 22.60 -6.50
N TYR A 221 0.45 23.27 -5.68
CA TYR A 221 1.85 23.57 -5.97
C TYR A 221 2.75 22.70 -5.06
N PRO A 222 3.66 21.87 -5.60
CA PRO A 222 4.55 21.04 -4.79
C PRO A 222 5.48 21.90 -3.92
N ALA A 223 5.47 21.68 -2.60
CA ALA A 223 6.17 22.52 -1.62
C ALA A 223 7.70 22.51 -1.77
N ALA A 224 8.28 21.39 -2.24
CA ALA A 224 9.71 21.22 -2.45
C ALA A 224 10.16 21.47 -3.90
N LYS A 225 9.28 21.98 -4.77
CA LYS A 225 9.65 22.28 -6.16
C LYS A 225 10.73 23.37 -6.21
N THR A 226 11.92 23.03 -6.69
CA THR A 226 13.10 23.93 -6.73
C THR A 226 13.19 24.80 -7.99
N GLY A 227 12.13 24.89 -8.79
CA GLY A 227 12.15 25.69 -10.02
C GLY A 227 12.03 27.19 -9.74
N THR A 228 12.86 28.01 -10.38
CA THR A 228 12.91 29.46 -10.19
C THR A 228 11.89 30.25 -11.02
N GLU A 229 11.09 29.58 -11.86
CA GLU A 229 10.12 30.20 -12.75
C GLU A 229 8.70 29.68 -12.48
N PHE A 230 7.73 30.61 -12.50
CA PHE A 230 6.31 30.39 -12.20
C PHE A 230 5.44 30.17 -13.46
N THR A 231 6.07 30.12 -14.64
CA THR A 231 5.39 30.06 -15.94
C THR A 231 5.07 28.65 -16.40
#